data_AF-A0A524NJI4-F1
#
_entry.id   AF-A0A524NJI4-F1
#
_cell.length_a   1.000
_cell.length_b   1.000
_cell.length_c   1.000
_cell.angle_alpha   90.00
_cell.angle_beta   90.00
_cell.angle_gamma   90.00
#
_symmetry.space_group_name_H-M   'P 1'
#
loop_
_entity.id
_entity.type
_entity.pdbx_description
1 polymer ?
#
loop_
_entity_poly.entity_id
_entity_poly.type
_entity_poly.pdbx_seq_one_letter_code
_entity_poly.pdbx_strand_id
1 'polypeptide(L)'
;PAFANGVIYTGGAFDKKVYALDAATGTQKWVYTLDEGLTTAPAIIGNTIYVTSTLGNKTYALNAESGNFLWSFQTGGYIYSSPAVVDGIAYFGSYDGNFYAVGQSDSNSGSAIPNTVYFVIILLVLIVVIAAALVILRTRRSKHFLQNFIFFFFVNYKSKPAFLEQILTSR
;
A
#
# COMPACT_ATOMS: atom_id res chain seq x y z
N PRO A 1 14.87 19.15 20.51
CA PRO A 1 14.90 19.78 19.15
C PRO A 1 15.71 18.89 18.21
N ALA A 2 15.43 18.94 16.92
CA ALA A 2 16.20 18.27 15.86
C ALA A 2 16.68 19.30 14.83
N PHE A 3 17.79 19.01 14.16
CA PHE A 3 18.40 19.90 13.17
C PHE A 3 18.66 19.14 11.88
N ALA A 4 18.19 19.68 10.75
CA ALA A 4 18.48 19.16 9.42
C ALA A 4 18.38 20.29 8.39
N ASN A 5 19.28 20.30 7.40
CA ASN A 5 19.24 21.22 6.25
C ASN A 5 19.07 22.70 6.62
N GLY A 6 19.71 23.16 7.70
CA GLY A 6 19.61 24.55 8.16
C GLY A 6 18.26 24.90 8.81
N VAL A 7 17.47 23.89 9.21
CA VAL A 7 16.20 24.06 9.91
C VAL A 7 16.26 23.38 11.27
N ILE A 8 15.80 24.09 12.30
CA ILE A 8 15.58 23.55 13.64
C ILE A 8 14.11 23.19 13.76
N TYR A 9 13.85 21.94 14.11
CA TYR A 9 12.53 21.43 14.40
C TYR A 9 12.36 21.23 15.90
N THR A 10 11.34 21.83 16.49
CA THR A 10 11.09 21.69 17.92
C THR A 10 9.62 21.59 18.21
N GLY A 11 9.29 20.71 19.14
CA GLY A 11 7.97 20.70 19.75
C GLY A 11 7.90 21.74 20.87
N GLY A 12 6.75 22.38 21.02
CA GLY A 12 6.43 23.22 22.16
C GLY A 12 5.82 22.39 23.29
N ALA A 13 6.32 22.63 24.51
CA ALA A 13 5.94 21.84 25.67
C ALA A 13 4.44 22.00 26.00
N PHE A 14 3.90 23.21 26.02
CA PHE A 14 2.54 23.43 26.54
C PHE A 14 1.54 23.97 25.52
N ASP A 15 1.99 24.29 24.31
CA ASP A 15 1.18 24.94 23.28
C ASP A 15 0.66 23.98 22.20
N LYS A 16 0.98 22.68 22.33
CA LYS A 16 0.65 21.61 21.36
C LYS A 16 1.18 21.88 19.95
N LYS A 17 2.24 22.67 19.81
CA LYS A 17 2.75 23.06 18.49
C LYS A 17 4.06 22.37 18.16
N VAL A 18 4.30 22.19 16.87
CA VAL A 18 5.58 21.81 16.30
C VAL A 18 6.01 22.97 15.41
N TYR A 19 7.23 23.43 15.62
CA TYR A 19 7.81 24.56 14.94
C TYR A 19 8.96 24.10 14.06
N ALA A 20 9.04 24.67 12.86
CA ALA A 20 10.26 24.71 12.08
C ALA A 20 10.78 26.14 12.03
N LEU A 21 12.03 26.31 12.43
CA LEU A 21 12.71 27.59 12.48
C LEU A 21 13.93 27.53 11.56
N ASP A 22 14.17 28.60 10.83
CA ASP A 22 15.46 28.77 10.16
C ASP A 22 16.58 28.82 11.21
N ALA A 23 17.60 27.99 11.07
CA ALA A 23 18.64 27.86 12.08
C ALA A 23 19.57 29.07 12.14
N ALA A 24 19.69 29.83 11.05
CA ALA A 24 20.55 31.01 11.00
C ALA A 24 19.84 32.25 11.56
N THR A 25 18.55 32.42 11.26
CA THR A 25 17.81 33.64 11.62
C THR A 25 16.83 33.46 12.78
N GLY A 26 16.51 32.21 13.15
CA GLY A 26 15.45 31.89 14.11
C GLY A 26 14.03 32.17 13.58
N THR A 27 13.89 32.55 12.31
CA THR A 27 12.57 32.88 11.73
C THR A 27 11.74 31.62 11.55
N GLN A 28 10.47 31.67 11.94
CA GLN A 28 9.55 30.56 11.74
C GLN A 28 9.29 30.31 10.25
N LYS A 29 9.60 29.08 9.80
CA LYS A 29 9.24 28.58 8.45
C LYS A 29 7.81 28.08 8.42
N TRP A 30 7.45 27.26 9.39
CA TRP A 30 6.08 26.75 9.55
C TRP A 30 5.79 26.39 11.00
N VAL A 31 4.50 26.26 11.30
CA VAL A 31 4.00 25.75 12.58
C VAL A 31 2.85 24.79 12.33
N TYR A 32 2.86 23.64 13.02
CA TYR A 32 1.78 22.67 13.00
C TYR A 32 1.19 22.55 14.41
N THR A 33 -0.14 22.50 14.53
CA THR A 33 -0.82 22.32 15.82
C THR A 33 -1.32 20.90 15.93
N LEU A 34 -0.90 20.20 16.98
CA LEU A 34 -1.28 18.84 17.31
C LEU A 34 -2.60 18.83 18.09
N ASP A 35 -3.32 17.72 18.02
CA ASP A 35 -4.54 17.52 18.80
C ASP A 35 -4.22 17.33 20.30
N GLU A 36 -3.10 16.64 20.56
CA GLU A 36 -2.62 16.24 21.88
C GLU A 36 -1.37 17.04 22.28
N GLY A 37 -1.23 17.33 23.58
CA GLY A 37 -0.21 18.24 24.10
C GLY A 37 1.04 17.56 24.64
N LEU A 38 2.06 18.39 24.91
CA LEU A 38 3.41 18.02 25.32
C LEU A 38 4.11 17.13 24.29
N THR A 39 5.00 17.76 23.53
CA THR A 39 5.79 17.10 22.49
C THR A 39 7.16 16.72 23.03
N THR A 40 7.68 15.56 22.61
CA THR A 40 9.08 15.19 22.88
C THR A 40 10.02 15.79 21.82
N ALA A 41 11.33 15.57 21.98
CA ALA A 41 12.27 15.94 20.92
C ALA A 41 11.93 15.17 19.63
N PRO A 42 11.73 15.88 18.51
CA PRO A 42 11.38 15.22 17.25
C PRO A 42 12.56 14.43 16.68
N ALA A 43 12.27 13.44 15.85
CA ALA A 43 13.25 12.74 15.03
C ALA A 43 12.98 12.97 13.55
N ILE A 44 14.00 12.85 12.70
CA ILE A 44 13.91 13.15 11.26
C ILE A 44 14.40 11.95 10.47
N ILE A 45 13.61 11.54 9.47
CA ILE A 45 13.94 10.51 8.49
C ILE A 45 13.62 11.06 7.11
N GLY A 46 14.64 11.30 6.28
CA GLY A 46 14.45 11.92 4.97
C GLY A 46 13.71 13.26 5.07
N ASN A 47 12.55 13.35 4.41
CA ASN A 47 11.67 14.54 4.44
C ASN A 47 10.49 14.39 5.44
N THR A 48 10.62 13.51 6.44
CA THR A 48 9.58 13.25 7.44
C THR A 48 10.09 13.51 8.84
N ILE A 49 9.29 14.21 9.63
CA ILE A 49 9.53 14.48 11.05
C ILE A 49 8.57 13.65 11.86
N TYR A 50 9.11 12.96 12.85
CA TYR A 50 8.40 12.14 13.80
C TYR A 50 8.34 12.87 15.13
N VAL A 51 7.13 13.09 15.63
CA VAL A 51 6.88 13.77 16.90
C VAL A 51 6.02 12.87 17.77
N THR A 52 6.46 12.62 19.00
CA THR A 52 5.66 11.87 19.98
C THR A 52 5.07 12.81 21.02
N SER A 53 3.88 12.46 21.50
CA SER A 53 3.17 13.18 22.55
C SER A 53 3.43 12.52 23.91
N THR A 54 3.86 13.30 24.90
CA THR A 54 4.15 12.86 26.27
C THR A 54 2.89 12.74 27.12
N LEU A 55 1.89 13.58 26.86
CA LEU A 55 0.57 13.50 27.52
C LEU A 55 -0.47 12.77 26.67
N GLY A 56 -0.07 12.30 25.49
CA GLY A 56 -0.88 11.53 24.58
C GLY A 56 -0.29 10.16 24.33
N ASN A 57 -1.00 9.38 23.52
CA ASN A 57 -0.54 8.07 23.06
C ASN A 57 -0.25 8.07 21.55
N LYS A 58 -0.21 9.25 20.93
CA LYS A 58 -0.01 9.40 19.49
C LYS A 58 1.41 9.81 19.11
N THR A 59 1.85 9.23 18.02
CA THR A 59 3.01 9.65 17.22
C THR A 59 2.52 10.24 15.91
N TYR A 60 3.07 11.38 15.52
CA TYR A 60 2.72 12.11 14.32
C TYR A 60 3.89 12.12 13.35
N ALA A 61 3.61 11.92 12.08
CA ALA A 61 4.54 12.12 10.98
C ALA A 61 4.13 13.37 10.19
N LEU A 62 5.04 14.34 10.10
CA LEU A 62 4.86 15.58 9.36
C LEU A 62 5.88 15.69 8.24
N ASN A 63 5.52 16.36 7.15
CA ASN A 63 6.47 16.72 6.11
C ASN A 63 7.46 17.77 6.65
N ALA A 64 8.76 17.56 6.47
CA ALA A 64 9.77 18.43 7.07
C ALA A 64 9.86 19.82 6.42
N GLU A 65 9.49 19.93 5.15
CA GLU A 65 9.53 21.17 4.39
C GLU A 65 8.29 22.03 4.60
N SER A 66 7.10 21.42 4.53
CA SER A 66 5.83 22.14 4.61
C SER A 66 5.17 22.13 5.98
N GLY A 67 5.53 21.19 6.86
CA GLY A 67 4.83 20.94 8.12
C GLY A 67 3.49 20.22 7.95
N ASN A 68 3.15 19.77 6.74
CA ASN A 68 1.89 19.09 6.47
C ASN A 68 1.83 17.74 7.19
N PHE A 69 0.66 17.43 7.75
CA PHE A 69 0.38 16.11 8.28
C PHE A 69 0.48 15.03 7.20
N LEU A 70 1.20 13.94 7.51
CA LEU A 70 1.29 12.76 6.65
C LEU A 70 0.44 11.63 7.21
N TRP A 71 0.67 11.26 8.47
CA TRP A 71 -0.08 10.21 9.17
C TRP A 71 0.14 10.31 10.69
N SER A 72 -0.67 9.58 11.45
CA SER A 72 -0.47 9.37 12.89
C SER A 72 -0.63 7.90 13.26
N PHE A 73 0.04 7.50 14.33
CA PHE A 73 -0.02 6.17 14.90
C PHE A 73 -0.33 6.27 16.40
N GLN A 74 -1.32 5.51 16.87
CA GLN A 74 -1.76 5.50 18.25
C GLN A 74 -1.27 4.24 18.96
N THR A 75 -0.57 4.43 20.07
CA THR A 75 -0.14 3.37 21.00
C THR A 75 -1.19 3.12 22.08
N GLY A 76 -1.03 2.09 22.90
CA GLY A 76 -1.92 1.78 24.02
C GLY A 76 -1.69 2.65 25.26
N GLY A 77 -0.55 3.35 25.37
CA GLY A 77 -0.17 4.13 26.54
C GLY A 77 0.60 5.41 26.22
N TYR A 78 1.00 6.16 27.25
CA TYR A 78 1.75 7.41 27.07
C TYR A 78 3.14 7.19 26.48
N ILE A 79 3.60 8.12 25.65
CA ILE A 79 4.92 8.03 25.01
C ILE A 79 5.86 9.06 25.65
N TYR A 80 6.60 8.64 26.67
CA TYR A 80 7.57 9.51 27.36
C TYR A 80 8.94 9.58 26.66
N SER A 81 9.18 8.68 25.71
CA SER A 81 10.47 8.58 25.04
C SER A 81 10.52 9.40 23.77
N SER A 82 11.67 10.04 23.54
CA SER A 82 12.00 10.59 22.23
C SER A 82 12.30 9.46 21.25
N PRO A 83 11.79 9.53 20.02
CA PRO A 83 12.09 8.53 19.00
C PRO A 83 13.58 8.52 18.64
N ALA A 84 14.16 7.33 18.56
CA ALA A 84 15.52 7.11 18.05
C ALA A 84 15.44 6.54 16.63
N VAL A 85 16.27 7.04 15.71
CA VAL A 85 16.25 6.61 14.30
C VAL A 85 17.46 5.75 14.00
N VAL A 86 17.22 4.57 13.42
CA VAL A 86 18.25 3.77 12.76
C VAL A 86 17.66 3.15 11.50
N ASP A 87 18.43 3.11 10.41
CA ASP A 87 18.05 2.48 9.13
C ASP A 87 16.67 2.90 8.58
N GLY A 88 16.30 4.17 8.77
CA GLY A 88 15.03 4.70 8.27
C GLY A 88 13.80 4.29 9.10
N ILE A 89 14.02 3.74 10.30
CA ILE A 89 12.97 3.35 11.23
C ILE A 89 13.14 4.16 12.52
N ALA A 90 12.04 4.77 12.98
CA ALA A 90 11.96 5.42 14.29
C ALA A 90 11.47 4.42 15.34
N TYR A 91 12.20 4.35 16.46
CA TYR A 91 11.96 3.46 17.58
C TYR A 91 11.63 4.24 18.84
N PHE A 92 10.59 3.84 19.57
CA PHE A 92 10.21 4.47 20.83
C PHE A 92 9.43 3.50 21.72
N GLY A 93 9.57 3.69 23.03
CA GLY A 93 8.82 2.95 24.05
C GLY A 93 7.55 3.68 24.45
N SER A 94 6.49 2.90 24.72
CA SER A 94 5.24 3.38 25.30
C SER A 94 5.03 2.80 26.71
N TYR A 95 4.26 3.51 27.52
CA TYR A 95 3.88 3.10 28.87
C TYR A 95 2.92 1.89 28.90
N ASP A 96 2.43 1.46 27.73
CA ASP A 96 1.70 0.19 27.60
C ASP A 96 2.59 -1.07 27.70
N GLY A 97 3.90 -0.88 27.91
CA GLY A 97 4.87 -1.96 28.03
C GLY A 97 5.44 -2.44 26.68
N ASN A 98 5.04 -1.84 25.57
CA ASN A 98 5.53 -2.19 24.24
C ASN A 98 6.58 -1.20 23.72
N PHE A 99 7.42 -1.72 22.83
CA PHE A 99 8.37 -0.96 22.04
C PHE A 99 7.92 -0.93 20.58
N TYR A 100 7.81 0.26 20.01
CA TYR A 100 7.26 0.48 18.68
C TYR A 100 8.37 0.83 17.69
N ALA A 101 8.16 0.41 16.45
CA ALA A 101 9.01 0.71 15.30
C ALA A 101 8.12 1.26 14.18
N VAL A 102 8.36 2.50 13.77
CA VAL A 102 7.63 3.16 12.68
C VAL A 102 8.61 3.64 11.62
N GLY A 103 8.49 3.11 10.42
CA GLY A 103 9.27 3.53 9.26
C GLY A 103 8.49 4.49 8.37
N GLN A 104 9.12 4.93 7.28
CA GLN A 104 8.35 5.39 6.13
C GLN A 104 7.71 4.15 5.50
N SER A 105 6.41 4.21 5.20
CA SER A 105 5.85 3.23 4.27
C SER A 105 6.47 3.53 2.92
N ASP A 106 7.31 2.62 2.42
CA ASP A 106 7.58 2.61 0.99
C ASP A 106 6.21 2.57 0.30
N SER A 107 5.87 3.60 -0.46
CA SER A 107 4.72 3.55 -1.37
C SER A 107 4.82 2.38 -2.36
N ASN A 108 5.96 1.69 -2.38
CA ASN A 108 6.27 0.49 -3.15
C ASN A 108 5.99 -0.83 -2.40
N SER A 109 5.77 -0.84 -1.08
CA SER A 109 5.54 -2.08 -0.32
C SER A 109 4.06 -2.39 -0.07
N GLY A 110 3.14 -1.66 -0.72
CA GLY A 110 1.71 -1.88 -0.66
C GLY A 110 1.06 -1.86 -2.05
N SER A 111 1.30 -2.89 -2.86
CA SER A 111 0.48 -3.43 -3.96
C SER A 111 -0.55 -2.53 -4.69
N ALA A 112 -0.24 -1.27 -4.97
CA ALA A 112 -0.95 -0.48 -5.96
C ALA A 112 -0.29 -0.77 -7.31
N ILE A 113 -0.88 -1.68 -8.07
CA ILE A 113 -0.47 -1.95 -9.45
C ILE A 113 -0.51 -0.60 -10.20
N PRO A 114 0.59 -0.11 -10.79
CA PRO A 114 0.59 1.17 -11.50
C PRO A 114 -0.51 1.19 -12.56
N ASN A 115 -1.18 2.33 -12.76
CA ASN A 115 -2.23 2.47 -13.79
C ASN A 115 -1.76 1.96 -15.17
N THR A 116 -0.48 2.11 -15.49
CA THR A 116 0.16 1.56 -16.70
C THR A 116 -0.02 0.05 -16.84
N VAL A 117 0.09 -0.70 -15.75
CA VAL A 117 -0.06 -2.16 -15.74
C VAL A 117 -1.53 -2.56 -15.94
N TYR A 118 -2.50 -1.79 -15.41
CA TYR A 118 -3.92 -1.98 -15.73
C TYR A 118 -4.20 -1.82 -17.22
N PHE A 119 -3.66 -0.77 -17.85
CA PHE A 119 -3.80 -0.57 -19.30
C PHE A 119 -3.19 -1.72 -20.10
N VAL A 120 -2.03 -2.24 -19.68
CA VAL A 120 -1.39 -3.41 -20.32
C VAL A 120 -2.25 -4.66 -20.18
N ILE A 121 -2.80 -4.95 -18.99
CA ILE A 121 -3.65 -6.13 -18.76
C ILE A 121 -4.93 -6.05 -19.61
N ILE A 122 -5.60 -4.89 -19.63
CA ILE A 122 -6.82 -4.68 -20.44
C ILE A 122 -6.52 -4.88 -21.93
N LEU A 123 -5.39 -4.37 -22.41
CA LEU A 123 -4.97 -4.53 -23.81
C LEU A 123 -4.67 -6.00 -24.14
N LEU A 124 -3.97 -6.73 -23.27
CA LEU A 124 -3.72 -8.16 -23.46
C LEU A 124 -5.02 -8.98 -23.52
N VAL A 125 -5.98 -8.70 -22.62
CA VAL A 125 -7.29 -9.35 -22.62
C VAL A 125 -8.05 -9.02 -23.91
N LEU A 126 -8.05 -7.76 -24.35
CA LEU A 126 -8.69 -7.32 -25.58
C LEU A 126 -8.11 -8.05 -26.80
N ILE A 127 -6.78 -8.21 -26.89
CA ILE A 127 -6.11 -8.94 -27.98
C ILE A 127 -6.57 -10.39 -28.02
N VAL A 128 -6.65 -11.06 -26.87
CA VAL A 128 -7.10 -12.47 -26.79
C VAL A 128 -8.56 -12.60 -27.24
N VAL A 129 -9.43 -11.68 -26.82
CA VAL A 129 -10.86 -11.67 -27.22
C VAL A 129 -11.00 -11.43 -28.73
N ILE A 130 -10.25 -10.48 -29.29
CA ILE A 130 -10.25 -10.20 -30.72
C ILE A 130 -9.74 -11.42 -31.50
N ALA A 131 -8.65 -12.05 -31.06
CA ALA A 131 -8.10 -13.25 -31.69
C ALA A 131 -9.12 -14.41 -31.68
N ALA A 132 -9.78 -14.65 -30.55
CA ALA A 132 -10.83 -15.65 -30.44
C ALA A 132 -12.01 -15.37 -31.38
N ALA A 133 -12.47 -14.11 -31.45
CA ALA A 133 -13.54 -13.71 -32.35
C ALA A 133 -13.15 -13.92 -33.83
N LEU A 134 -11.93 -13.59 -34.22
CA LEU A 134 -11.42 -13.82 -35.59
C LEU A 134 -11.35 -15.32 -35.94
N VAL A 135 -10.96 -16.18 -34.99
CA VAL A 135 -10.96 -17.64 -35.18
C VAL A 135 -12.38 -18.16 -35.38
N ILE A 136 -13.34 -17.69 -34.59
CA ILE A 136 -14.76 -18.05 -34.70
C ILE A 136 -15.36 -17.57 -36.04
N LEU A 137 -15.01 -16.36 -36.48
CA LEU A 137 -15.43 -15.84 -37.79
C LEU A 137 -14.80 -16.62 -38.95
N ARG A 138 -13.52 -17.00 -38.83
CA ARG A 138 -12.81 -17.83 -39.82
C ARG A 138 -13.44 -19.22 -39.97
N THR A 139 -13.89 -19.82 -38.86
CA THR A 139 -14.57 -21.12 -38.86
C THR A 139 -16.01 -21.03 -39.41
N ARG A 140 -16.74 -19.93 -39.18
CA ARG A 140 -18.09 -19.70 -39.77
C ARG A 140 -18.10 -19.59 -41.29
N ARG A 141 -17.01 -19.13 -41.92
CA ARG A 141 -16.91 -19.01 -43.39
C ARG A 141 -16.73 -20.37 -44.09
N SER A 142 -16.44 -21.42 -43.32
CA SER A 142 -16.26 -22.79 -43.82
C SER A 142 -17.51 -23.64 -43.56
N LYS A 143 -18.62 -23.32 -44.24
CA LYS A 143 -19.81 -24.21 -44.25
C LYS A 143 -19.52 -25.60 -44.85
N HIS A 144 -18.38 -25.79 -45.51
CA HIS A 144 -17.92 -27.09 -46.02
C HIS A 144 -17.14 -27.94 -45.00
N PHE A 145 -16.56 -27.35 -43.94
CA PHE A 145 -15.84 -28.14 -42.93
C PHE A 145 -16.78 -28.79 -41.90
N LEU A 146 -17.98 -28.25 -41.70
CA LEU A 146 -18.98 -28.83 -40.80
C LEU A 146 -19.44 -30.23 -41.26
N GLN A 147 -19.50 -30.49 -42.57
CA GLN A 147 -19.82 -31.82 -43.10
C GLN A 147 -18.75 -32.86 -42.75
N ASN A 148 -17.47 -32.51 -42.86
CA ASN A 148 -16.38 -33.44 -42.55
C ASN A 148 -16.19 -33.64 -41.04
N PHE A 149 -16.47 -32.63 -40.22
CA PHE A 149 -16.33 -32.71 -38.77
C PHE A 149 -17.46 -33.52 -38.09
N ILE A 150 -18.71 -33.37 -38.56
CA ILE A 150 -19.84 -34.18 -38.08
C ILE A 150 -19.65 -35.65 -38.47
N PHE A 151 -19.11 -35.93 -39.67
CA PHE A 151 -18.79 -37.30 -40.08
C PHE A 151 -17.76 -37.96 -39.17
N PHE A 152 -16.73 -37.22 -38.72
CA PHE A 152 -15.69 -37.74 -37.82
C PHE A 152 -16.24 -38.08 -36.41
N PHE A 153 -17.18 -37.28 -35.89
CA PHE A 153 -17.80 -37.55 -34.59
C PHE A 153 -18.81 -38.71 -34.64
N PHE A 154 -19.61 -38.84 -35.71
CA PHE A 154 -20.58 -39.93 -35.83
C PHE A 154 -19.94 -41.30 -36.06
N VAL A 155 -18.81 -41.38 -36.78
CA VAL A 155 -18.05 -42.63 -36.94
C VAL A 155 -17.44 -43.08 -35.60
N ASN A 156 -16.98 -42.15 -34.77
CA ASN A 156 -16.42 -42.49 -33.45
C ASN A 156 -17.49 -42.84 -32.40
N TYR A 157 -18.66 -42.20 -32.45
CA TYR A 157 -19.71 -42.41 -31.44
C TYR A 157 -20.39 -43.78 -31.53
N LYS A 158 -20.37 -44.43 -32.70
CA LYS A 158 -21.00 -45.75 -32.90
C LYS A 158 -20.17 -46.94 -32.36
N SER A 159 -18.99 -46.69 -31.77
CA SER A 159 -18.03 -47.72 -31.35
C SER A 159 -17.98 -48.05 -29.85
N LYS A 160 -18.86 -47.49 -29.00
CA LYS A 160 -18.88 -47.84 -27.56
C LYS A 160 -20.29 -48.03 -26.98
N PRO A 161 -20.84 -49.27 -26.98
CA PRO A 161 -21.83 -49.69 -26.01
C PRO A 161 -21.17 -50.66 -25.02
N ALA A 162 -20.82 -50.19 -23.82
CA ALA A 162 -20.46 -51.10 -22.72
C ALA A 162 -20.48 -50.47 -21.31
N PHE A 163 -20.40 -49.15 -21.18
CA PHE A 163 -20.18 -48.53 -19.86
C PHE A 163 -21.47 -48.06 -19.14
N LEU A 164 -22.61 -48.01 -19.83
CA LEU A 164 -23.87 -47.52 -19.24
C LEU A 164 -24.77 -48.61 -18.63
N GLU A 165 -24.48 -49.90 -18.82
CA GLU A 165 -25.23 -50.97 -18.14
C GLU A 165 -24.73 -51.26 -16.71
N GLN A 166 -23.55 -50.78 -16.33
CA GLN A 166 -22.95 -51.09 -15.02
C GLN A 166 -23.47 -50.20 -13.87
N ILE A 167 -24.28 -49.17 -14.16
CA ILE A 167 -24.83 -48.24 -13.15
C ILE A 167 -26.30 -48.57 -12.81
N LEU A 168 -27.01 -49.37 -13.62
CA LEU A 168 -28.41 -49.76 -13.35
C LEU A 168 -28.57 -51.16 -12.73
N THR A 169 -27.48 -51.84 -12.37
CA THR A 169 -27.51 -53.19 -11.76
C THR A 169 -26.67 -53.37 -10.49
N SER A 170 -26.34 -52.30 -9.75
CA SER A 170 -25.96 -52.45 -8.34
C SER A 170 -27.16 -52.11 -7.45
N ARG A 171 -27.69 -53.15 -6.79
CA ARG A 171 -28.70 -53.10 -5.73
C ARG A 171 -28.36 -52.10 -4.63
#